data_AF-A0A668TDN8-F1
#
_entry.id   AF-A0A668TDN8-F1
#
_cell.length_a   1.000
_cell.length_b   1.000
_cell.length_c   1.000
_cell.angle_alpha   90.00
_cell.angle_beta   90.00
_cell.angle_gamma   90.00
#
_symmetry.space_group_name_H-M   'P 1'
#
loop_
_entity.id
_entity.type
_entity.pdbx_description
1 polymer ?
#
loop_
_entity_poly.entity_id
_entity_poly.type
_entity_poly.pdbx_seq_one_letter_code
_entity_poly.pdbx_strand_id
1 'polypeptide(L)'
;MKTDGVVQTFSGRKQSLIEDARRERGSAGGGGGSAASPGPSRYGDGFVFEEKDGRVTVNVLFALSSEKNAGFFKTGKIFETFEAKLLHIESRAGRKCKNSTMDLEFFMKCEVHSSDLDVFVNSLKRVADDVRCMPEEKVPWFPRQIKDLDRCNMLITKFDPDMDHDHPGYNDPEYRKRRTVISELAFRYKQGDPLPVVEYTAEEISTWRQVYQQLRSIYPSLACKQFLDGLQQLEKECGYGEDRIPQLQEVSAFLKERTGFQLRPVAGLLSARDFLASLAFRVFQCTQYIRHSSAPMHSPEPDCCHELLGHIPMLADKEFAQFSQEIGLASLGASDEDIEKLSTLYWFTVEFGLCKQNGAVKAYGAGLLSSYGELVYALSNEPEYKPFAPEETAVQPYQDQTYQPVYFVSESFEDAKMKLRKYSANIKRPFTVRYDPFTCSVEVLDQPSKIQNALSQMREDLKTLHSALEKLSSS
;
A
#
# COMPACT_ATOMS: atom_id res chain seq x y z
N MET A 1 22.25 50.17 9.67
CA MET A 1 21.69 49.51 10.87
C MET A 1 21.56 48.04 10.55
N LYS A 2 22.39 47.21 11.19
CA LYS A 2 22.28 45.75 11.15
C LYS A 2 21.16 45.37 12.11
N THR A 3 20.26 44.50 11.68
CA THR A 3 19.27 43.86 12.55
C THR A 3 19.43 42.36 12.37
N ASP A 4 19.95 41.74 13.42
CA ASP A 4 20.21 40.32 13.56
C ASP A 4 18.89 39.53 13.59
N GLY A 5 18.76 38.58 12.67
CA GLY A 5 17.71 37.56 12.70
C GLY A 5 18.23 36.34 13.46
N VAL A 6 17.67 36.10 14.64
CA VAL A 6 17.95 34.94 15.49
C VAL A 6 17.44 33.67 14.82
N VAL A 7 18.35 32.78 14.41
CA VAL A 7 18.05 31.41 13.99
C VAL A 7 17.83 30.57 15.25
N GLN A 8 16.58 30.17 15.51
CA GLN A 8 16.28 29.15 16.51
C GLN A 8 16.62 27.76 15.95
N THR A 9 17.71 27.19 16.45
CA THR A 9 18.08 25.79 16.22
C THR A 9 17.16 24.88 17.04
N PHE A 10 16.27 24.15 16.36
CA PHE A 10 15.51 23.06 16.97
C PHE A 10 16.42 21.84 17.17
N SER A 11 16.88 21.65 18.40
CA SER A 11 17.51 20.43 18.87
C SER A 11 16.43 19.43 19.31
N GLY A 12 16.16 18.44 18.46
CA GLY A 12 15.37 17.27 18.80
C GLY A 12 15.79 16.10 17.92
N ARG A 13 16.76 15.31 18.37
CA ARG A 13 17.08 14.01 17.77
C ARG A 13 15.80 13.14 17.80
N LYS A 14 15.19 12.91 16.65
CA LYS A 14 14.26 11.79 16.44
C LYS A 14 14.86 10.91 15.34
N GLN A 15 15.26 9.70 15.74
CA GLN A 15 15.89 8.69 14.90
C GLN A 15 14.90 8.14 13.86
N SER A 16 15.41 7.77 12.69
CA SER A 16 14.66 7.14 11.61
C SER A 16 14.39 5.67 11.95
N LEU A 17 13.13 5.24 11.91
CA LEU A 17 12.71 3.84 12.12
C LEU A 17 13.32 2.86 11.09
N ILE A 18 13.79 3.38 9.94
CA ILE A 18 14.50 2.60 8.92
C ILE A 18 15.90 2.21 9.42
N GLU A 19 16.55 3.05 10.24
CA GLU A 19 17.84 2.71 10.86
C GLU A 19 17.70 1.64 11.95
N ASP A 20 16.59 1.63 12.69
CA ASP A 20 16.31 0.62 13.70
C ASP A 20 16.00 -0.75 13.06
N ALA A 21 15.20 -0.76 11.97
CA ALA A 21 14.93 -1.97 11.18
C ALA A 21 16.19 -2.54 10.48
N ARG A 22 17.18 -1.68 10.16
CA ARG A 22 18.47 -2.09 9.58
C ARG A 22 19.46 -2.59 10.64
N ARG A 23 19.44 -2.04 11.86
CA ARG A 23 20.31 -2.46 12.98
C ARG A 23 19.96 -3.85 13.50
N GLU A 24 18.69 -4.20 13.56
CA GLU A 24 18.25 -5.53 14.02
C GLU A 24 18.65 -6.66 13.05
N ARG A 25 18.73 -6.39 11.73
CA ARG A 25 19.13 -7.39 10.72
C ARG A 25 20.65 -7.58 10.59
N GLY A 26 21.46 -6.58 10.93
CA GLY A 26 22.92 -6.64 10.81
C GLY A 26 23.63 -7.56 11.82
N SER A 27 22.92 -8.06 12.83
CA SER A 27 23.51 -8.79 13.97
C SER A 27 23.41 -10.32 13.85
N ALA A 28 22.81 -10.84 12.77
CA ALA A 28 22.58 -12.28 12.58
C ALA A 28 23.15 -12.76 11.24
N GLY A 29 24.47 -12.90 11.15
CA GLY A 29 25.11 -13.39 9.93
C GLY A 29 26.53 -13.92 10.18
N GLY A 30 26.65 -15.16 10.64
CA GLY A 30 27.93 -15.86 10.69
C GLY A 30 27.80 -17.34 11.04
N GLY A 31 28.13 -18.22 10.09
CA GLY A 31 28.38 -19.64 10.33
C GLY A 31 27.70 -20.57 9.33
N GLY A 32 28.48 -21.12 8.39
CA GLY A 32 28.03 -22.14 7.44
C GLY A 32 28.19 -23.58 7.98
N GLY A 33 27.53 -24.52 7.32
CA GLY A 33 27.75 -25.96 7.53
C GLY A 33 26.67 -26.82 6.85
N SER A 34 27.11 -27.68 5.94
CA SER A 34 26.33 -28.68 5.21
C SER A 34 25.86 -29.86 6.10
N ALA A 35 24.66 -30.42 5.85
CA ALA A 35 24.45 -31.85 5.52
C ALA A 35 22.97 -32.32 5.59
N ALA A 36 22.59 -33.08 4.56
CA ALA A 36 21.73 -34.28 4.50
C ALA A 36 20.28 -34.27 5.05
N SER A 37 19.36 -34.65 4.14
CA SER A 37 17.95 -34.99 4.37
C SER A 37 17.74 -36.23 5.26
N PRO A 38 16.59 -36.30 5.96
CA PRO A 38 15.76 -37.50 5.88
C PRO A 38 14.27 -37.20 5.66
N GLY A 39 13.57 -38.18 5.08
CA GLY A 39 12.16 -38.12 4.66
C GLY A 39 11.13 -38.24 5.79
N PRO A 40 9.83 -38.40 5.44
CA PRO A 40 8.73 -37.88 6.23
C PRO A 40 8.17 -38.87 7.25
N SER A 41 7.84 -38.39 8.45
CA SER A 41 6.96 -39.06 9.41
C SER A 41 5.58 -38.38 9.42
N ARG A 42 4.52 -39.20 9.36
CA ARG A 42 3.11 -38.77 9.34
C ARG A 42 2.48 -38.94 10.73
N TYR A 43 1.70 -37.95 11.18
CA TYR A 43 0.26 -38.01 11.55
C TYR A 43 -0.12 -37.09 12.74
N GLY A 44 -1.10 -36.20 12.51
CA GLY A 44 -1.89 -35.48 13.53
C GLY A 44 -2.21 -34.03 13.13
N ASP A 45 -3.43 -33.77 12.63
CA ASP A 45 -3.93 -32.49 12.08
C ASP A 45 -3.02 -31.81 11.04
N GLY A 46 -3.37 -32.00 9.76
CA GLY A 46 -2.53 -31.77 8.58
C GLY A 46 -2.06 -30.34 8.33
N PHE A 47 -1.04 -29.91 9.07
CA PHE A 47 -0.12 -28.86 8.67
C PHE A 47 1.27 -29.47 8.52
N VAL A 48 1.87 -29.33 7.33
CA VAL A 48 3.25 -29.76 7.08
C VAL A 48 4.15 -28.58 7.43
N PHE A 49 4.95 -28.73 8.48
CA PHE A 49 5.93 -27.74 8.89
C PHE A 49 7.29 -28.11 8.28
N GLU A 50 8.00 -27.13 7.73
CA GLU A 50 9.37 -27.35 7.25
C GLU A 50 10.38 -27.06 8.36
N GLU A 51 11.31 -28.00 8.50
CA GLU A 51 12.37 -27.96 9.50
C GLU A 51 13.62 -27.31 8.92
N LYS A 52 14.17 -26.34 9.64
CA LYS A 52 15.46 -25.72 9.35
C LYS A 52 16.32 -25.82 10.62
N ASP A 53 17.45 -26.51 10.51
CA ASP A 53 18.41 -26.68 11.61
C ASP A 53 17.79 -27.28 12.90
N GLY A 54 16.85 -28.23 12.76
CA GLY A 54 16.16 -28.85 13.90
C GLY A 54 15.00 -28.03 14.49
N ARG A 55 14.76 -26.83 13.96
CA ARG A 55 13.71 -25.92 14.43
C ARG A 55 12.65 -25.68 13.35
N VAL A 56 11.45 -25.38 13.80
CA VAL A 56 10.28 -25.07 12.99
C VAL A 56 9.79 -23.68 13.34
N THR A 57 9.58 -22.84 12.33
CA THR A 57 8.89 -21.56 12.49
C THR A 57 7.38 -21.78 12.51
N VAL A 58 6.72 -21.23 13.53
CA VAL A 58 5.27 -21.34 13.72
C VAL A 58 4.68 -19.96 14.02
N ASN A 59 3.54 -19.70 13.40
CA ASN A 59 2.68 -18.57 13.75
C ASN A 59 1.63 -19.07 14.74
N VAL A 60 1.61 -18.50 15.95
CA VAL A 60 0.63 -18.82 17.00
C VAL A 60 -0.30 -17.64 17.18
N LEU A 61 -1.60 -17.87 17.05
CA LEU A 61 -2.65 -16.95 17.47
C LEU A 61 -3.31 -17.51 18.72
N PHE A 62 -3.48 -16.70 19.76
CA PHE A 62 -4.23 -17.11 20.97
C PHE A 62 -4.85 -15.89 21.66
N ALA A 63 -5.88 -16.11 22.46
CA ALA A 63 -6.53 -15.09 23.26
C ALA A 63 -6.20 -15.28 24.75
N LEU A 64 -6.04 -14.16 25.47
CA LEU A 64 -5.92 -14.13 26.92
C LEU A 64 -7.06 -13.28 27.50
N SER A 65 -7.84 -13.89 28.40
CA SER A 65 -8.89 -13.18 29.14
C SER A 65 -8.31 -12.38 30.31
N SER A 66 -8.81 -11.15 30.50
CA SER A 66 -8.33 -10.24 31.55
C SER A 66 -8.62 -10.74 32.98
N GLU A 67 -9.54 -11.71 33.15
CA GLU A 67 -9.82 -12.32 34.45
C GLU A 67 -8.65 -13.15 34.99
N LYS A 68 -7.68 -13.50 34.14
CA LYS A 68 -6.52 -14.32 34.50
C LYS A 68 -5.22 -13.60 34.14
N ASN A 69 -4.84 -12.54 34.87
CA ASN A 69 -3.48 -11.94 34.77
C ASN A 69 -2.33 -12.98 34.81
N ALA A 70 -2.58 -14.18 35.36
CA ALA A 70 -1.67 -15.32 35.31
C ALA A 70 -1.45 -15.94 33.92
N GLY A 71 -2.38 -15.77 32.97
CA GLY A 71 -2.31 -16.34 31.62
C GLY A 71 -1.10 -15.82 30.85
N PHE A 72 -0.87 -14.51 30.85
CA PHE A 72 0.27 -13.91 30.16
C PHE A 72 1.62 -14.42 30.68
N PHE A 73 1.81 -14.44 32.00
CA PHE A 73 3.04 -14.96 32.63
C PHE A 73 3.21 -16.48 32.41
N LYS A 74 2.12 -17.25 32.45
CA LYS A 74 2.15 -18.69 32.18
C LYS A 74 2.52 -18.97 30.73
N THR A 75 1.96 -18.21 29.80
CA THR A 75 2.30 -18.27 28.39
C THR A 75 3.78 -17.94 28.17
N GLY A 76 4.27 -16.82 28.73
CA GLY A 76 5.70 -16.46 28.66
C GLY A 76 6.63 -17.57 29.19
N LYS A 77 6.26 -18.21 30.31
CA LYS A 77 7.02 -19.33 30.87
C LYS A 77 7.02 -20.56 29.97
N ILE A 78 5.97 -20.81 29.19
CA ILE A 78 5.95 -21.88 28.20
C ILE A 78 6.97 -21.57 27.09
N PHE A 79 6.93 -20.36 26.51
CA PHE A 79 7.91 -19.97 25.49
C PHE A 79 9.35 -20.09 26.00
N GLU A 80 9.61 -19.71 27.25
CA GLU A 80 10.92 -19.89 27.89
C GLU A 80 11.29 -21.38 28.07
N THR A 81 10.36 -22.20 28.56
CA THR A 81 10.59 -23.65 28.82
C THR A 81 10.95 -24.41 27.54
N PHE A 82 10.35 -24.04 26.42
CA PHE A 82 10.60 -24.66 25.11
C PHE A 82 11.71 -23.94 24.32
N GLU A 83 12.46 -23.03 24.94
CA GLU A 83 13.51 -22.22 24.31
C GLU A 83 13.06 -21.60 22.98
N ALA A 84 11.80 -21.18 22.94
CA ALA A 84 11.14 -20.67 21.76
C ALA A 84 11.73 -19.30 21.43
N LYS A 85 12.33 -19.17 20.24
CA LYS A 85 12.89 -17.90 19.78
C LYS A 85 11.76 -17.05 19.21
N LEU A 86 11.40 -15.98 19.91
CA LEU A 86 10.37 -15.05 19.48
C LEU A 86 10.90 -14.18 18.34
N LEU A 87 10.24 -14.24 17.19
CA LEU A 87 10.57 -13.45 16.00
C LEU A 87 9.66 -12.23 15.84
N HIS A 88 8.40 -12.34 16.27
CA HIS A 88 7.42 -11.25 16.22
C HIS A 88 6.34 -11.44 17.28
N ILE A 89 5.84 -10.34 17.84
CA ILE A 89 4.73 -10.32 18.80
C ILE A 89 3.87 -9.10 18.48
N GLU A 90 2.61 -9.32 18.18
CA GLU A 90 1.59 -8.26 18.16
C GLU A 90 0.43 -8.65 19.08
N SER A 91 -0.26 -7.65 19.61
CA SER A 91 -1.49 -7.85 20.38
C SER A 91 -2.58 -6.89 19.92
N ARG A 92 -3.83 -7.34 19.91
CA ARG A 92 -5.00 -6.56 19.51
C ARG A 92 -6.18 -6.83 20.46
N ALA A 93 -7.12 -5.89 20.55
CA ALA A 93 -8.36 -6.14 21.27
C ALA A 93 -9.19 -7.23 20.56
N GLY A 94 -9.67 -8.22 21.31
CA GLY A 94 -10.35 -9.40 20.76
C GLY A 94 -11.72 -9.10 20.16
N ARG A 95 -12.09 -9.86 19.11
CA ARG A 95 -13.31 -9.58 18.31
C ARG A 95 -14.63 -10.03 18.95
N LYS A 96 -14.60 -10.80 20.05
CA LYS A 96 -15.80 -11.37 20.72
C LYS A 96 -15.96 -10.82 22.14
N CYS A 97 -16.47 -9.61 22.28
CA CYS A 97 -16.94 -9.10 23.58
C CYS A 97 -18.30 -9.73 23.92
N LYS A 98 -18.31 -10.96 24.47
CA LYS A 98 -19.55 -11.55 25.01
C LYS A 98 -19.82 -11.16 26.47
N ASN A 99 -18.79 -10.83 27.23
CA ASN A 99 -18.86 -10.30 28.58
C ASN A 99 -17.88 -9.13 28.68
N SER A 100 -18.16 -8.16 29.54
CA SER A 100 -17.50 -6.86 29.70
C SER A 100 -16.03 -6.87 30.16
N THR A 101 -15.23 -7.85 29.72
CA THR A 101 -13.79 -7.99 29.97
C THR A 101 -13.03 -7.86 28.65
N MET A 102 -11.97 -7.03 28.63
CA MET A 102 -11.13 -6.87 27.44
C MET A 102 -10.23 -8.10 27.26
N ASP A 103 -10.64 -9.02 26.39
CA ASP A 103 -9.79 -10.12 25.95
C ASP A 103 -8.74 -9.58 24.96
N LEU A 104 -7.46 -9.91 25.17
CA LEU A 104 -6.38 -9.57 24.25
C LEU A 104 -6.09 -10.77 23.35
N GLU A 105 -6.15 -10.57 22.05
CA GLU A 105 -5.66 -11.52 21.05
C GLU A 105 -4.18 -11.24 20.79
N PHE A 106 -3.35 -12.27 20.84
CA PHE A 106 -1.92 -12.23 20.57
C PHE A 106 -1.63 -13.02 19.30
N PHE A 107 -0.87 -12.41 18.39
CA PHE A 107 -0.26 -13.08 17.27
C PHE A 107 1.26 -13.08 17.45
N MET A 108 1.84 -14.27 17.50
CA MET A 108 3.26 -14.46 17.76
C MET A 108 3.86 -15.32 16.66
N LYS A 109 5.01 -14.89 16.14
CA LYS A 109 5.87 -15.71 15.29
C LYS A 109 7.04 -16.20 16.13
N CYS A 110 7.27 -17.51 16.18
CA CYS A 110 8.35 -18.08 16.97
C CYS A 110 8.98 -19.31 16.30
N GLU A 111 10.24 -19.58 16.61
CA GLU A 111 10.92 -20.84 16.25
C GLU A 111 10.98 -21.76 17.48
N VAL A 112 10.52 -23.00 17.32
CA VAL A 112 10.54 -24.05 18.36
C VAL A 112 11.23 -25.28 17.80
N HIS A 113 11.86 -26.10 18.65
CA HIS A 113 12.45 -27.36 18.20
C HIS A 113 11.38 -28.29 17.61
N SER A 114 11.68 -28.93 16.48
CA SER A 114 10.71 -29.74 15.71
C SER A 114 10.10 -30.88 16.54
N SER A 115 10.91 -31.52 17.40
CA SER A 115 10.47 -32.58 18.32
C SER A 115 9.47 -32.13 19.37
N ASP A 116 9.47 -30.84 19.70
CA ASP A 116 8.73 -30.31 20.85
C ASP A 116 7.48 -29.56 20.44
N LEU A 117 7.25 -29.39 19.14
CA LEU A 117 6.17 -28.59 18.57
C LEU A 117 4.79 -29.00 19.13
N ASP A 118 4.46 -30.29 19.09
CA ASP A 118 3.16 -30.78 19.58
C ASP A 118 3.00 -30.53 21.08
N VAL A 119 4.06 -30.70 21.86
CA VAL A 119 4.04 -30.50 23.31
C VAL A 119 3.92 -29.01 23.65
N PHE A 120 4.61 -28.15 22.89
CA PHE A 120 4.54 -26.70 22.99
C PHE A 120 3.12 -26.19 22.71
N VAL A 121 2.52 -26.59 21.58
CA VAL A 121 1.15 -26.19 21.20
C VAL A 121 0.13 -26.69 22.22
N ASN A 122 0.26 -27.93 22.68
CA ASN A 122 -0.64 -28.48 23.70
C ASN A 122 -0.47 -27.80 25.07
N SER A 123 0.73 -27.33 25.40
CA SER A 123 0.98 -26.55 26.62
C SER A 123 0.32 -25.18 26.55
N LEU A 124 0.40 -24.50 25.40
CA LEU A 124 -0.28 -23.23 25.17
C LEU A 124 -1.80 -23.36 25.28
N LYS A 125 -2.39 -24.40 24.68
CA LYS A 125 -3.84 -24.71 24.76
C LYS A 125 -4.35 -24.90 26.20
N ARG A 126 -3.48 -25.16 27.17
CA ARG A 126 -3.86 -25.31 28.59
C ARG A 126 -3.95 -23.99 29.35
N VAL A 127 -3.29 -22.94 28.84
CA VAL A 127 -3.14 -21.66 29.56
C VAL A 127 -3.72 -20.47 28.83
N ALA A 128 -3.98 -20.61 27.53
CA ALA A 128 -4.58 -19.60 26.66
C ALA A 128 -5.81 -20.14 25.95
N ASP A 129 -6.71 -19.24 25.58
CA ASP A 129 -7.96 -19.54 24.88
C ASP A 129 -7.75 -19.40 23.35
N ASP A 130 -8.57 -20.07 22.54
CA ASP A 130 -8.56 -19.98 21.07
C ASP A 130 -7.19 -20.15 20.38
N VAL A 131 -6.30 -20.99 20.95
CA VAL A 131 -4.96 -21.25 20.40
C VAL A 131 -5.05 -21.91 19.02
N ARG A 132 -4.50 -21.23 18.01
CA ARG A 132 -4.34 -21.70 16.63
C ARG A 132 -2.88 -21.59 16.23
N CYS A 133 -2.37 -22.66 15.65
CA CYS A 133 -1.03 -22.68 15.08
C CYS A 133 -1.16 -22.79 13.57
N MET A 134 -0.42 -21.96 12.86
CA MET A 134 -0.33 -22.00 11.41
C MET A 134 1.14 -22.20 11.01
N PRO A 135 1.41 -23.00 9.97
CA PRO A 135 2.74 -23.08 9.40
C PRO A 135 3.20 -21.70 8.92
N GLU A 136 4.52 -21.52 8.85
CA GLU A 136 5.07 -20.36 8.16
C GLU A 136 4.59 -20.37 6.70
N GLU A 137 3.84 -19.33 6.31
CA GLU A 137 3.47 -19.14 4.92
C GLU A 137 4.73 -18.83 4.12
N LYS A 138 5.22 -19.78 3.32
CA LYS A 138 6.36 -19.58 2.40
C LYS A 138 6.17 -18.40 1.46
N VAL A 139 4.91 -18.10 1.16
CA VAL A 139 4.50 -17.01 0.30
C VAL A 139 3.44 -16.22 1.06
N PRO A 140 3.66 -14.93 1.32
CA PRO A 140 2.65 -14.10 1.96
C PRO A 140 1.32 -14.16 1.22
N TRP A 141 0.22 -14.28 1.96
CA TRP A 141 -1.12 -14.20 1.40
C TRP A 141 -1.31 -12.95 0.52
N PHE A 142 -2.09 -13.10 -0.56
CA PHE A 142 -2.52 -12.00 -1.42
C PHE A 142 -3.93 -12.28 -1.98
N PRO A 143 -4.72 -11.23 -2.26
CA PRO A 143 -6.06 -11.37 -2.85
C PRO A 143 -5.99 -12.03 -4.23
N ARG A 144 -6.92 -12.96 -4.52
CA ARG A 144 -7.01 -13.64 -5.84
C ARG A 144 -8.21 -13.18 -6.65
N GLN A 145 -9.26 -12.73 -5.99
CA GLN A 145 -10.43 -12.11 -6.60
C GLN A 145 -10.58 -10.69 -6.10
N ILE A 146 -11.18 -9.81 -6.90
CA ILE A 146 -11.39 -8.41 -6.51
C ILE A 146 -12.17 -8.24 -5.19
N LYS A 147 -13.07 -9.16 -4.86
CA LYS A 147 -13.81 -9.18 -3.59
C LYS A 147 -12.92 -9.47 -2.37
N ASP A 148 -11.78 -10.12 -2.56
CA ASP A 148 -10.85 -10.42 -1.48
C ASP A 148 -10.19 -9.14 -0.93
N LEU A 149 -10.26 -8.03 -1.67
CA LEU A 149 -9.85 -6.70 -1.19
C LEU A 149 -10.66 -6.22 0.02
N ASP A 150 -11.83 -6.82 0.32
CA ASP A 150 -12.55 -6.60 1.58
C ASP A 150 -11.73 -7.01 2.81
N ARG A 151 -10.67 -7.81 2.62
CA ARG A 151 -9.72 -8.24 3.65
C ARG A 151 -8.44 -7.40 3.68
N CYS A 152 -8.21 -6.54 2.69
CA CYS A 152 -7.05 -5.64 2.59
C CYS A 152 -7.37 -4.32 3.32
N ASN A 153 -7.48 -4.40 4.65
CA ASN A 153 -7.94 -3.30 5.50
C ASN A 153 -7.00 -3.03 6.68
N MET A 154 -5.74 -3.46 6.60
CA MET A 154 -4.76 -3.21 7.65
C MET A 154 -4.36 -1.73 7.63
N LEU A 155 -4.99 -0.95 8.50
CA LEU A 155 -4.70 0.48 8.69
C LEU A 155 -3.42 0.68 9.50
N ILE A 156 -2.67 1.69 9.12
CA ILE A 156 -1.55 2.27 9.86
C ILE A 156 -2.09 3.49 10.59
N THR A 157 -1.87 3.59 11.90
CA THR A 157 -2.38 4.68 12.75
C THR A 157 -1.57 5.99 12.62
N LYS A 158 -0.72 6.09 11.60
CA LYS A 158 0.08 7.29 11.34
C LYS A 158 -0.86 8.38 10.82
N PHE A 159 -0.69 9.61 11.32
CA PHE A 159 -1.50 10.79 10.98
C PHE A 159 -2.96 10.76 11.45
N ASP A 160 -3.33 9.80 12.30
CA ASP A 160 -4.66 9.78 12.90
C ASP A 160 -4.82 10.98 13.86
N PRO A 161 -5.81 11.87 13.67
CA PRO A 161 -6.00 13.03 14.52
C PRO A 161 -6.37 12.69 15.97
N ASP A 162 -6.78 11.45 16.28
CA ASP A 162 -6.95 11.00 17.66
C ASP A 162 -5.62 10.64 18.34
N MET A 163 -4.56 10.39 17.57
CA MET A 163 -3.27 9.89 18.06
C MET A 163 -2.11 10.86 17.85
N ASP A 164 -2.19 11.75 16.85
CA ASP A 164 -1.13 12.66 16.44
C ASP A 164 -1.36 14.08 16.99
N HIS A 165 -0.55 14.48 17.96
CA HIS A 165 -0.66 15.78 18.64
C HIS A 165 -0.30 16.96 17.73
N ASP A 166 0.47 16.72 16.68
CA ASP A 166 0.88 17.76 15.72
C ASP A 166 -0.17 17.95 14.60
N HIS A 167 -1.19 17.07 14.55
CA HIS A 167 -2.28 17.17 13.58
C HIS A 167 -3.13 18.44 13.83
N PRO A 168 -3.41 19.28 12.81
CA PRO A 168 -4.16 20.53 13.00
C PRO A 168 -5.54 20.36 13.64
N GLY A 169 -6.19 19.23 13.35
CA GLY A 169 -7.48 18.82 13.93
C GLY A 169 -7.43 18.08 15.28
N TYR A 170 -6.26 17.88 15.91
CA TYR A 170 -6.15 17.13 17.18
C TYR A 170 -7.01 17.75 18.29
N ASN A 171 -6.97 19.08 18.40
CA ASN A 171 -7.73 19.85 19.39
C ASN A 171 -9.14 20.23 18.92
N ASP A 172 -9.58 19.75 17.74
CA ASP A 172 -10.92 20.01 17.21
C ASP A 172 -11.81 18.76 17.36
N PRO A 173 -12.72 18.74 18.36
CA PRO A 173 -13.62 17.59 18.55
C PRO A 173 -14.65 17.43 17.42
N GLU A 174 -15.03 18.51 16.72
CA GLU A 174 -15.99 18.44 15.62
C GLU A 174 -15.33 17.81 14.38
N TYR A 175 -14.10 18.20 14.07
CA TYR A 175 -13.30 17.57 13.01
C TYR A 175 -13.07 16.08 13.28
N ARG A 176 -12.70 15.70 14.51
CA ARG A 176 -12.49 14.27 14.85
C ARG A 176 -13.78 13.46 14.75
N LYS A 177 -14.90 14.00 15.23
CA LYS A 177 -16.22 13.37 15.03
C LYS A 177 -16.57 13.23 13.54
N ARG A 178 -16.27 14.25 12.74
CA ARG A 178 -16.49 14.23 11.28
C ARG A 178 -15.64 13.15 10.60
N ARG A 179 -14.37 12.98 11.01
CA ARG A 179 -13.49 11.89 10.57
C ARG A 179 -14.05 10.52 10.92
N THR A 180 -14.53 10.31 12.15
CA THR A 180 -15.18 9.05 12.53
C THR A 180 -16.36 8.71 11.63
N VAL A 181 -17.25 9.68 11.36
CA VAL A 181 -18.42 9.48 10.48
C VAL A 181 -18.01 9.03 9.08
N ILE A 182 -17.00 9.67 8.48
CA ILE A 182 -16.53 9.31 7.14
C ILE A 182 -15.82 7.94 7.15
N SER A 183 -14.99 7.66 8.15
CA SER A 183 -14.30 6.37 8.30
C SER A 183 -15.28 5.21 8.47
N GLU A 184 -16.39 5.40 9.18
CA GLU A 184 -17.45 4.39 9.30
C GLU A 184 -18.07 4.01 7.95
N LEU A 185 -18.20 4.96 7.01
CA LEU A 185 -18.69 4.66 5.66
C LEU A 185 -17.73 3.72 4.93
N ALA A 186 -16.42 3.97 5.03
CA ALA A 186 -15.40 3.12 4.43
C ALA A 186 -15.37 1.71 5.07
N PHE A 187 -15.53 1.60 6.39
CA PHE A 187 -15.56 0.30 7.08
C PHE A 187 -16.77 -0.57 6.70
N ARG A 188 -17.91 0.07 6.40
CA ARG A 188 -19.14 -0.64 6.01
C ARG A 188 -19.13 -1.09 4.56
N TYR A 189 -18.37 -0.43 3.69
CA TYR A 189 -18.30 -0.76 2.27
C TYR A 189 -17.76 -2.17 2.01
N LYS A 190 -18.45 -2.93 1.14
CA LYS A 190 -18.00 -4.20 0.58
C LYS A 190 -17.96 -4.16 -0.94
N GLN A 191 -17.13 -5.01 -1.53
CA GLN A 191 -17.02 -5.08 -2.98
C GLN A 191 -18.37 -5.46 -3.61
N GLY A 192 -18.87 -4.60 -4.49
CA GLY A 192 -20.16 -4.76 -5.16
C GLY A 192 -21.27 -3.85 -4.60
N ASP A 193 -21.07 -3.27 -3.42
CA ASP A 193 -21.95 -2.23 -2.90
C ASP A 193 -21.81 -0.93 -3.69
N PRO A 194 -22.83 -0.07 -3.72
CA PRO A 194 -22.66 1.31 -4.20
C PRO A 194 -21.65 2.06 -3.30
N LEU A 195 -20.83 2.92 -3.91
CA LEU A 195 -19.88 3.73 -3.17
C LEU A 195 -20.63 4.75 -2.30
N PRO A 196 -20.24 4.92 -1.02
CA PRO A 196 -20.94 5.81 -0.11
C PRO A 196 -20.80 7.28 -0.53
N VAL A 197 -21.93 7.99 -0.46
CA VAL A 197 -22.01 9.43 -0.72
C VAL A 197 -21.68 10.19 0.56
N VAL A 198 -20.84 11.22 0.45
CA VAL A 198 -20.54 12.14 1.54
C VAL A 198 -21.16 13.49 1.25
N GLU A 199 -22.09 13.92 2.11
CA GLU A 199 -22.60 15.30 2.10
C GLU A 199 -21.56 16.21 2.74
N TYR A 200 -20.77 16.90 1.91
CA TYR A 200 -19.74 17.83 2.37
C TYR A 200 -20.34 19.13 2.91
N THR A 201 -19.78 19.65 4.00
CA THR A 201 -20.21 20.92 4.59
C THR A 201 -19.74 22.11 3.75
N ALA A 202 -20.33 23.28 3.99
CA ALA A 202 -19.90 24.52 3.33
C ALA A 202 -18.43 24.88 3.64
N GLU A 203 -17.94 24.56 4.85
CA GLU A 203 -16.55 24.76 5.23
C GLU A 203 -15.62 23.80 4.47
N GLU A 204 -15.98 22.52 4.38
CA GLU A 204 -15.22 21.52 3.62
C GLU A 204 -15.12 21.93 2.14
N ILE A 205 -16.24 22.35 1.52
CA ILE A 205 -16.26 22.85 0.15
C ILE A 205 -15.40 24.12 0.00
N SER A 206 -15.40 25.00 1.01
CA SER A 206 -14.55 26.21 1.01
C SER A 206 -13.05 25.87 1.06
N THR A 207 -12.66 24.88 1.86
CA THR A 207 -11.29 24.37 1.91
C THR A 207 -10.87 23.79 0.57
N TRP A 208 -11.71 22.94 -0.04
CA TRP A 208 -11.49 22.40 -1.38
C TRP A 208 -11.30 23.52 -2.42
N ARG A 209 -12.19 24.51 -2.43
CA ARG A 209 -12.13 25.66 -3.35
C ARG A 209 -10.77 26.33 -3.33
N GLN A 210 -10.25 26.61 -2.13
CA GLN A 210 -8.95 27.26 -1.96
C GLN A 210 -7.81 26.43 -2.54
N VAL A 211 -7.79 25.13 -2.28
CA VAL A 211 -6.76 24.21 -2.80
C VAL A 211 -6.87 24.09 -4.32
N TYR A 212 -8.09 23.91 -4.85
CA TYR A 212 -8.37 23.78 -6.27
C TYR A 212 -7.88 25.01 -7.05
N GLN A 213 -8.26 26.22 -6.62
CA GLN A 213 -7.89 27.46 -7.29
C GLN A 213 -6.37 27.64 -7.35
N GLN A 214 -5.68 27.42 -6.23
CA GLN A 214 -4.22 27.59 -6.16
C GLN A 214 -3.51 26.62 -7.09
N LEU A 215 -3.83 25.32 -7.02
CA LEU A 215 -3.17 24.31 -7.84
C LEU A 215 -3.52 24.46 -9.33
N ARG A 216 -4.80 24.71 -9.65
CA ARG A 216 -5.27 24.89 -11.03
C ARG A 216 -4.58 26.04 -11.75
N SER A 217 -4.18 27.08 -11.02
CA SER A 217 -3.46 28.23 -11.57
C SER A 217 -2.05 27.90 -12.07
N ILE A 218 -1.38 26.91 -11.47
CA ILE A 218 0.02 26.54 -11.79
C ILE A 218 0.15 25.26 -12.63
N TYR A 219 -0.88 24.42 -12.71
CA TYR A 219 -0.81 23.19 -13.50
C TYR A 219 -0.39 23.37 -14.97
N PRO A 220 -0.87 24.39 -15.73
CA PRO A 220 -0.51 24.50 -17.15
C PRO A 220 1.00 24.62 -17.41
N SER A 221 1.74 25.24 -16.48
CA SER A 221 3.19 25.42 -16.59
C SER A 221 3.99 24.28 -15.98
N LEU A 222 3.43 23.52 -15.03
CA LEU A 222 4.20 22.58 -14.21
C LEU A 222 3.83 21.09 -14.40
N ALA A 223 2.56 20.78 -14.65
CA ALA A 223 2.09 19.40 -14.79
C ALA A 223 2.37 18.81 -16.18
N CYS A 224 2.48 17.48 -16.25
CA CYS A 224 2.58 16.75 -17.51
C CYS A 224 1.27 16.83 -18.31
N LYS A 225 1.35 16.56 -19.62
CA LYS A 225 0.20 16.64 -20.53
C LYS A 225 -0.91 15.65 -20.15
N GLN A 226 -0.54 14.43 -19.78
CA GLN A 226 -1.49 13.36 -19.41
C GLN A 226 -2.34 13.78 -18.21
N PHE A 227 -1.73 14.40 -17.21
CA PHE A 227 -2.44 14.98 -16.06
C PHE A 227 -3.47 16.03 -16.51
N LEU A 228 -3.03 17.01 -17.31
CA LEU A 228 -3.88 18.11 -17.77
C LEU A 228 -5.06 17.61 -18.61
N ASP A 229 -4.80 16.67 -19.52
CA ASP A 229 -5.83 16.05 -20.35
C ASP A 229 -6.82 15.25 -19.48
N GLY A 230 -6.34 14.54 -18.46
CA GLY A 230 -7.17 13.81 -17.48
C GLY A 230 -8.05 14.75 -16.66
N LEU A 231 -7.46 15.82 -16.11
CA LEU A 231 -8.17 16.82 -15.29
C LEU A 231 -9.27 17.52 -16.10
N GLN A 232 -8.98 17.91 -17.34
CA GLN A 232 -9.98 18.54 -18.22
C GLN A 232 -11.21 17.65 -18.44
N GLN A 233 -11.01 16.34 -18.54
CA GLN A 233 -12.10 15.39 -18.74
C GLN A 233 -12.91 15.18 -17.46
N LEU A 234 -12.24 15.14 -16.30
CA LEU A 234 -12.89 15.11 -14.99
C LEU A 234 -13.70 16.39 -14.72
N GLU A 235 -13.20 17.56 -15.11
CA GLU A 235 -13.94 18.85 -15.06
C GLU A 235 -15.23 18.78 -15.87
N LYS A 236 -15.18 18.12 -17.04
CA LYS A 236 -16.31 18.01 -17.94
C LYS A 236 -17.35 16.96 -17.52
N GLU A 237 -16.91 15.82 -16.98
CA GLU A 237 -17.74 14.63 -16.85
C GLU A 237 -18.02 14.21 -15.40
N CYS A 238 -17.16 14.60 -14.45
CA CYS A 238 -17.23 14.16 -13.05
C CYS A 238 -17.49 15.31 -12.06
N GLY A 239 -17.82 16.49 -12.58
CA GLY A 239 -18.13 17.68 -11.77
C GLY A 239 -16.98 18.15 -10.90
N TYR A 240 -15.73 17.98 -11.38
CA TYR A 240 -14.58 18.68 -10.82
C TYR A 240 -14.74 20.18 -11.05
N GLY A 241 -14.52 20.96 -10.00
CA GLY A 241 -14.59 22.41 -10.05
C GLY A 241 -14.47 23.00 -8.66
N GLU A 242 -14.50 24.31 -8.59
CA GLU A 242 -14.24 25.08 -7.36
C GLU A 242 -15.33 24.91 -6.29
N ASP A 243 -16.57 24.68 -6.69
CA ASP A 243 -17.74 24.72 -5.81
C ASP A 243 -18.27 23.34 -5.40
N ARG A 244 -17.57 22.27 -5.77
CA ARG A 244 -18.02 20.89 -5.53
C ARG A 244 -16.84 19.95 -5.33
N ILE A 245 -16.87 19.21 -4.22
CA ILE A 245 -15.99 18.05 -4.03
C ILE A 245 -16.62 16.85 -4.78
N PRO A 246 -15.91 16.25 -5.75
CA PRO A 246 -16.39 15.10 -6.51
C PRO A 246 -16.70 13.89 -5.64
N GLN A 247 -17.75 13.14 -5.97
CA GLN A 247 -18.11 11.90 -5.27
C GLN A 247 -17.39 10.70 -5.90
N LEU A 248 -16.91 9.77 -5.05
CA LEU A 248 -16.16 8.60 -5.53
C LEU A 248 -16.95 7.75 -6.54
N GLN A 249 -18.29 7.67 -6.41
CA GLN A 249 -19.13 6.89 -7.32
C GLN A 249 -19.01 7.35 -8.78
N GLU A 250 -19.04 8.67 -9.01
CA GLU A 250 -18.95 9.26 -10.35
C GLU A 250 -17.54 9.08 -10.93
N VAL A 251 -16.53 9.40 -10.12
CA VAL A 251 -15.11 9.30 -10.51
C VAL A 251 -14.70 7.85 -10.79
N SER A 252 -15.17 6.91 -9.97
CA SER A 252 -14.92 5.47 -10.14
C SER A 252 -15.55 4.95 -11.44
N ALA A 253 -16.77 5.37 -11.77
CA ALA A 253 -17.41 5.01 -13.02
C ALA A 253 -16.62 5.53 -14.23
N PHE A 254 -16.19 6.79 -14.19
CA PHE A 254 -15.35 7.39 -15.23
C PHE A 254 -14.03 6.63 -15.41
N LEU A 255 -13.29 6.37 -14.34
CA LEU A 255 -12.02 5.62 -14.43
C LEU A 255 -12.23 4.21 -15.01
N LYS A 256 -13.34 3.56 -14.65
CA LYS A 256 -13.64 2.20 -15.09
C LYS A 256 -13.84 2.13 -16.60
N GLU A 257 -14.53 3.11 -17.17
CA GLU A 257 -14.71 3.22 -18.62
C GLU A 257 -13.41 3.54 -19.36
N ARG A 258 -12.49 4.26 -18.71
CA ARG A 258 -11.28 4.80 -19.34
C ARG A 258 -10.10 3.85 -19.33
N THR A 259 -9.81 3.29 -18.16
CA THR A 259 -8.62 2.46 -17.92
C THR A 259 -8.97 1.16 -17.19
N GLY A 260 -10.23 0.98 -16.80
CA GLY A 260 -10.66 -0.14 -15.94
C GLY A 260 -10.29 0.05 -14.47
N PHE A 261 -9.74 1.22 -14.09
CA PHE A 261 -9.55 1.55 -12.68
C PHE A 261 -10.87 1.84 -11.99
N GLN A 262 -10.97 1.50 -10.71
CA GLN A 262 -12.11 1.85 -9.87
C GLN A 262 -11.63 2.29 -8.50
N LEU A 263 -12.43 3.11 -7.84
CA LEU A 263 -12.14 3.60 -6.50
C LEU A 263 -12.79 2.73 -5.44
N ARG A 264 -12.12 2.65 -4.28
CA ARG A 264 -12.61 2.00 -3.08
C ARG A 264 -12.39 2.93 -1.88
N PRO A 265 -13.41 3.20 -1.04
CA PRO A 265 -13.26 4.10 0.08
C PRO A 265 -12.37 3.45 1.14
N VAL A 266 -11.44 4.23 1.69
CA VAL A 266 -10.56 3.79 2.77
C VAL A 266 -10.57 4.81 3.92
N ALA A 267 -10.54 4.31 5.15
CA ALA A 267 -10.62 5.14 6.36
C ALA A 267 -9.31 5.90 6.66
N GLY A 268 -8.20 5.49 6.07
CA GLY A 268 -6.88 6.06 6.32
C GLY A 268 -5.79 5.29 5.57
N LEU A 269 -4.54 5.47 6.02
CA LEU A 269 -3.39 4.86 5.37
C LEU A 269 -3.39 3.33 5.57
N LEU A 270 -3.36 2.56 4.49
CA LEU A 270 -3.20 1.11 4.56
C LEU A 270 -1.73 0.73 4.65
N SER A 271 -1.47 -0.50 5.08
CA SER A 271 -0.17 -1.11 4.90
C SER A 271 0.22 -1.12 3.41
N ALA A 272 1.51 -0.96 3.13
CA ALA A 272 2.02 -0.97 1.75
C ALA A 272 1.59 -2.24 1.00
N ARG A 273 1.60 -3.39 1.66
CA ARG A 273 1.16 -4.66 1.07
C ARG A 273 -0.30 -4.63 0.62
N ASP A 274 -1.21 -4.19 1.48
CA ASP A 274 -2.65 -4.14 1.17
C ASP A 274 -2.98 -3.10 0.08
N PHE A 275 -2.36 -1.94 0.17
CA PHE A 275 -2.54 -0.87 -0.80
C PHE A 275 -2.01 -1.29 -2.18
N LEU A 276 -0.75 -1.74 -2.26
CA LEU A 276 -0.15 -2.17 -3.53
C LEU A 276 -0.88 -3.38 -4.12
N ALA A 277 -1.35 -4.33 -3.31
CA ALA A 277 -2.15 -5.45 -3.80
C ALA A 277 -3.46 -4.99 -4.47
N SER A 278 -4.06 -3.89 -4.00
CA SER A 278 -5.27 -3.31 -4.60
C SER A 278 -5.01 -2.81 -6.03
N LEU A 279 -3.84 -2.22 -6.28
CA LEU A 279 -3.44 -1.73 -7.61
C LEU A 279 -3.38 -2.86 -8.66
N ALA A 280 -3.08 -4.10 -8.25
CA ALA A 280 -3.04 -5.25 -9.15
C ALA A 280 -4.40 -5.50 -9.83
N PHE A 281 -5.49 -5.15 -9.12
CA PHE A 281 -6.88 -5.26 -9.57
C PHE A 281 -7.40 -3.99 -10.23
N ARG A 282 -6.52 -3.01 -10.49
CA ARG A 282 -6.89 -1.64 -10.88
C ARG A 282 -7.86 -1.02 -9.86
N VAL A 283 -7.65 -1.29 -8.58
CA VAL A 283 -8.43 -0.68 -7.49
C VAL A 283 -7.54 0.31 -6.76
N PHE A 284 -7.94 1.57 -6.75
CA PHE A 284 -7.28 2.61 -5.98
C PHE A 284 -8.06 2.86 -4.68
N GLN A 285 -7.37 2.74 -3.55
CA GLN A 285 -7.93 2.99 -2.22
C GLN A 285 -7.89 4.49 -1.97
N CYS A 286 -9.06 5.11 -1.80
CA CYS A 286 -9.23 6.56 -1.83
C CYS A 286 -9.91 7.03 -0.55
N THR A 287 -9.32 8.00 0.15
CA THR A 287 -9.96 8.64 1.30
C THR A 287 -11.08 9.59 0.83
N GLN A 288 -12.04 9.87 1.72
CA GLN A 288 -13.16 10.79 1.45
C GLN A 288 -13.19 12.00 2.39
N TYR A 289 -12.38 12.02 3.45
CA TYR A 289 -12.29 13.17 4.34
C TYR A 289 -11.42 14.26 3.69
N ILE A 290 -11.65 15.51 4.08
CA ILE A 290 -10.85 16.65 3.64
C ILE A 290 -9.97 17.14 4.79
N ARG A 291 -8.80 17.69 4.46
CA ARG A 291 -7.89 18.33 5.43
C ARG A 291 -8.58 19.43 6.24
N HIS A 292 -8.03 19.69 7.42
CA HIS A 292 -8.55 20.72 8.33
C HIS A 292 -8.47 22.14 7.73
N SER A 293 -9.51 22.95 7.93
CA SER A 293 -9.68 24.27 7.31
C SER A 293 -8.65 25.32 7.75
N SER A 294 -8.00 25.13 8.91
CA SER A 294 -6.95 26.04 9.40
C SER A 294 -5.63 25.94 8.62
N ALA A 295 -5.41 24.86 7.87
CA ALA A 295 -4.17 24.62 7.14
C ALA A 295 -4.44 24.08 5.71
N PRO A 296 -5.16 24.82 4.84
CA PRO A 296 -5.58 24.30 3.53
C PRO A 296 -4.41 23.94 2.61
N MET A 297 -3.25 24.57 2.78
CA MET A 297 -2.06 24.34 1.95
C MET A 297 -1.11 23.27 2.50
N HIS A 298 -1.42 22.66 3.64
CA HIS A 298 -0.57 21.66 4.27
C HIS A 298 -1.43 20.52 4.83
N SER A 299 -1.13 19.29 4.45
CA SER A 299 -1.76 18.10 5.02
C SER A 299 -0.70 17.06 5.33
N PRO A 300 -0.62 16.54 6.57
CA PRO A 300 0.24 15.40 6.89
C PRO A 300 -0.35 14.07 6.37
N GLU A 301 -1.64 14.05 6.04
CA GLU A 301 -2.38 12.87 5.59
C GLU A 301 -2.89 13.01 4.14
N PRO A 302 -3.04 11.90 3.39
CA PRO A 302 -3.63 11.91 2.05
C PRO A 302 -5.16 12.09 2.15
N ASP A 303 -5.60 13.34 2.18
CA ASP A 303 -7.01 13.71 2.16
C ASP A 303 -7.61 13.67 0.73
N CYS A 304 -8.92 13.87 0.59
CA CYS A 304 -9.57 13.81 -0.72
C CYS A 304 -9.02 14.82 -1.73
N CYS A 305 -8.42 15.93 -1.30
CA CYS A 305 -7.71 16.83 -2.22
C CYS A 305 -6.50 16.15 -2.85
N HIS A 306 -5.69 15.46 -2.05
CA HIS A 306 -4.56 14.68 -2.52
C HIS A 306 -4.98 13.58 -3.49
N GLU A 307 -6.01 12.81 -3.12
CA GLU A 307 -6.49 11.72 -3.96
C GLU A 307 -7.04 12.24 -5.30
N LEU A 308 -8.01 13.15 -5.23
CA LEU A 308 -8.79 13.60 -6.38
C LEU A 308 -7.99 14.51 -7.32
N LEU A 309 -7.11 15.36 -6.79
CA LEU A 309 -6.32 16.30 -7.60
C LEU A 309 -4.91 15.79 -7.91
N GLY A 310 -4.40 14.82 -7.16
CA GLY A 310 -3.08 14.21 -7.40
C GLY A 310 -3.18 12.95 -8.25
N HIS A 311 -3.82 11.90 -7.72
CA HIS A 311 -3.79 10.57 -8.32
C HIS A 311 -4.76 10.41 -9.50
N ILE A 312 -6.03 10.82 -9.31
CA ILE A 312 -7.12 10.45 -10.23
C ILE A 312 -6.88 10.90 -11.68
N PRO A 313 -6.41 12.13 -11.97
CA PRO A 313 -6.20 12.55 -13.36
C PRO A 313 -5.18 11.66 -14.09
N MET A 314 -4.14 11.20 -13.39
CA MET A 314 -3.14 10.29 -13.95
C MET A 314 -3.70 8.87 -14.17
N LEU A 315 -4.56 8.38 -13.29
CA LEU A 315 -5.20 7.05 -13.47
C LEU A 315 -6.16 6.98 -14.66
N ALA A 316 -6.56 8.12 -15.22
CA ALA A 316 -7.34 8.20 -16.46
C ALA A 316 -6.48 7.98 -17.73
N ASP A 317 -5.14 8.06 -17.60
CA ASP A 317 -4.19 7.74 -18.67
C ASP A 317 -3.89 6.23 -18.71
N LYS A 318 -3.87 5.65 -19.93
CA LYS A 318 -3.73 4.21 -20.11
C LYS A 318 -2.34 3.69 -19.79
N GLU A 319 -1.29 4.46 -20.11
CA GLU A 319 0.10 4.03 -19.86
C GLU A 319 0.39 4.09 -18.37
N PHE A 320 -0.05 5.17 -17.72
CA PHE A 320 0.08 5.33 -16.27
C PHE A 320 -0.72 4.28 -15.50
N ALA A 321 -1.98 4.02 -15.88
CA ALA A 321 -2.79 2.96 -15.27
C ALA A 321 -2.13 1.58 -15.38
N GLN A 322 -1.53 1.26 -16.54
CA GLN A 322 -0.77 0.02 -16.70
C GLN A 322 0.48 -0.02 -15.82
N PHE A 323 1.21 1.10 -15.72
CA PHE A 323 2.37 1.24 -14.84
C PHE A 323 1.98 1.00 -13.36
N SER A 324 0.93 1.66 -12.87
CA SER A 324 0.43 1.47 -11.49
C SER A 324 -0.02 0.03 -11.24
N GLN A 325 -0.71 -0.59 -12.21
CA GLN A 325 -1.10 -2.00 -12.10
C GLN A 325 0.11 -2.94 -12.05
N GLU A 326 1.18 -2.65 -12.79
CA GLU A 326 2.40 -3.47 -12.80
C GLU A 326 3.08 -3.45 -11.42
N ILE A 327 3.13 -2.29 -10.73
CA ILE A 327 3.59 -2.23 -9.33
C ILE A 327 2.73 -3.15 -8.46
N GLY A 328 1.40 -3.09 -8.65
CA GLY A 328 0.49 -3.94 -7.90
C GLY A 328 0.70 -5.43 -8.15
N LEU A 329 0.89 -5.86 -9.41
CA LEU A 329 1.16 -7.26 -9.74
C LEU A 329 2.51 -7.75 -9.22
N ALA A 330 3.50 -6.87 -9.14
CA ALA A 330 4.79 -7.15 -8.54
C ALA A 330 4.69 -7.40 -7.03
N SER A 331 3.72 -6.78 -6.33
CA SER A 331 3.54 -6.91 -4.88
C SER A 331 2.92 -8.25 -4.46
N LEU A 332 2.17 -8.92 -5.36
CA LEU A 332 1.44 -10.15 -5.05
C LEU A 332 2.39 -11.31 -4.72
N GLY A 333 2.34 -11.75 -3.46
CA GLY A 333 3.20 -12.81 -2.92
C GLY A 333 4.67 -12.40 -2.73
N ALA A 334 4.99 -11.11 -2.84
CA ALA A 334 6.35 -10.59 -2.63
C ALA A 334 6.72 -10.64 -1.14
N SER A 335 8.02 -10.78 -0.84
CA SER A 335 8.55 -10.70 0.52
C SER A 335 8.34 -9.31 1.14
N ASP A 336 8.43 -9.15 2.45
CA ASP A 336 8.30 -7.82 3.08
C ASP A 336 9.41 -6.86 2.61
N GLU A 337 10.64 -7.36 2.39
CA GLU A 337 11.74 -6.56 1.83
C GLU A 337 11.43 -6.07 0.42
N ASP A 338 10.83 -6.91 -0.42
CA ASP A 338 10.43 -6.51 -1.76
C ASP A 338 9.23 -5.54 -1.74
N ILE A 339 8.31 -5.67 -0.78
CA ILE A 339 7.24 -4.70 -0.55
C ILE A 339 7.80 -3.33 -0.16
N GLU A 340 8.80 -3.27 0.73
CA GLU A 340 9.48 -2.03 1.09
C GLU A 340 10.09 -1.36 -0.16
N LYS A 341 10.81 -2.13 -0.98
CA LYS A 341 11.40 -1.64 -2.24
C LYS A 341 10.35 -1.17 -3.25
N LEU A 342 9.26 -1.91 -3.42
CA LEU A 342 8.13 -1.52 -4.28
C LEU A 342 7.44 -0.25 -3.75
N SER A 343 7.33 -0.09 -2.43
CA SER A 343 6.81 1.12 -1.81
C SER A 343 7.72 2.32 -2.09
N THR A 344 9.04 2.14 -2.07
CA THR A 344 10.00 3.19 -2.45
C THR A 344 9.90 3.54 -3.94
N LEU A 345 9.72 2.54 -4.81
CA LEU A 345 9.47 2.79 -6.23
C LEU A 345 8.17 3.57 -6.44
N TYR A 346 7.10 3.19 -5.72
CA TYR A 346 5.83 3.92 -5.74
C TYR A 346 6.01 5.38 -5.29
N TRP A 347 6.74 5.61 -4.19
CA TRP A 347 7.07 6.95 -3.70
C TRP A 347 7.75 7.82 -4.76
N PHE A 348 8.82 7.34 -5.37
CA PHE A 348 9.59 8.13 -6.34
C PHE A 348 8.99 8.14 -7.76
N THR A 349 7.82 7.53 -7.96
CA THR A 349 7.10 7.57 -9.23
C THR A 349 5.69 8.09 -9.05
N VAL A 350 4.77 7.28 -8.53
CA VAL A 350 3.36 7.64 -8.40
C VAL A 350 3.15 8.83 -7.45
N GLU A 351 3.95 8.98 -6.39
CA GLU A 351 3.82 10.10 -5.44
C GLU A 351 4.64 11.33 -5.82
N PHE A 352 5.93 11.16 -6.13
CA PHE A 352 6.88 12.27 -6.34
C PHE A 352 7.63 12.16 -7.68
N GLY A 353 7.04 11.49 -8.67
CA GLY A 353 7.66 11.32 -9.98
C GLY A 353 7.61 12.55 -10.88
N LEU A 354 8.69 12.73 -11.63
CA LEU A 354 8.82 13.71 -12.70
C LEU A 354 9.00 13.00 -14.06
N CYS A 355 8.60 13.62 -15.15
CA CYS A 355 8.80 13.09 -16.49
C CYS A 355 9.40 14.13 -17.44
N LYS A 356 10.08 13.66 -18.49
CA LYS A 356 10.47 14.52 -19.62
C LYS A 356 9.31 14.69 -20.59
N GLN A 357 9.12 15.92 -21.06
CA GLN A 357 8.13 16.27 -22.07
C GLN A 357 8.64 17.43 -22.90
N ASN A 358 8.83 17.21 -24.20
CA ASN A 358 9.28 18.24 -25.15
C ASN A 358 10.55 18.97 -24.70
N GLY A 359 11.52 18.25 -24.12
CA GLY A 359 12.77 18.81 -23.62
C GLY A 359 12.70 19.51 -22.25
N ALA A 360 11.51 19.59 -21.63
CA ALA A 360 11.32 20.12 -20.28
C ALA A 360 10.99 19.00 -19.28
N VAL A 361 11.23 19.24 -18.00
CA VAL A 361 10.79 18.37 -16.89
C VAL A 361 9.41 18.82 -16.42
N LYS A 362 8.51 17.87 -16.17
CA LYS A 362 7.13 18.08 -15.73
C LYS A 362 6.76 17.14 -14.59
N ALA A 363 5.85 17.55 -13.73
CA ALA A 363 5.37 16.73 -12.63
C ALA A 363 4.22 15.80 -13.06
N TYR A 364 4.26 14.56 -12.54
CA TYR A 364 3.13 13.64 -12.60
C TYR A 364 2.83 12.96 -11.25
N GLY A 365 3.73 13.07 -10.27
CA GLY A 365 3.53 12.53 -8.93
C GLY A 365 2.38 13.21 -8.18
N ALA A 366 1.53 12.43 -7.52
CA ALA A 366 0.35 12.91 -6.82
C ALA A 366 0.69 13.85 -5.64
N GLY A 367 1.73 13.53 -4.86
CA GLY A 367 2.25 14.39 -3.79
C GLY A 367 2.68 15.76 -4.31
N LEU A 368 3.24 15.84 -5.51
CA LEU A 368 3.54 17.11 -6.17
C LEU A 368 2.27 17.82 -6.62
N LEU A 369 1.41 17.12 -7.36
CA LEU A 369 0.23 17.70 -7.99
C LEU A 369 -0.85 18.14 -6.98
N SER A 370 -0.75 17.73 -5.72
CA SER A 370 -1.64 18.12 -4.62
C SER A 370 -1.01 19.10 -3.61
N SER A 371 0.24 19.49 -3.81
CA SER A 371 1.01 20.37 -2.93
C SER A 371 1.57 21.55 -3.73
N TYR A 372 1.01 22.74 -3.53
CA TYR A 372 1.44 23.95 -4.24
C TYR A 372 2.94 24.21 -4.02
N GLY A 373 3.38 24.18 -2.75
CA GLY A 373 4.75 24.50 -2.38
C GLY A 373 5.75 23.49 -2.92
N GLU A 374 5.43 22.20 -2.83
CA GLU A 374 6.34 21.16 -3.31
C GLU A 374 6.37 21.06 -4.83
N LEU A 375 5.26 21.33 -5.53
CA LEU A 375 5.25 21.38 -7.00
C LEU A 375 6.17 22.47 -7.54
N VAL A 376 6.13 23.67 -6.95
CA VAL A 376 7.00 24.79 -7.33
C VAL A 376 8.46 24.48 -6.98
N TYR A 377 8.71 23.93 -5.80
CA TYR A 377 10.05 23.53 -5.37
C TYR A 377 10.65 22.44 -6.26
N ALA A 378 9.88 21.38 -6.56
CA ALA A 378 10.32 20.24 -7.35
C ALA A 378 10.74 20.61 -8.77
N LEU A 379 10.17 21.68 -9.35
CA LEU A 379 10.49 22.19 -10.69
C LEU A 379 11.34 23.46 -10.69
N SER A 380 11.92 23.80 -9.53
CA SER A 380 12.95 24.83 -9.40
C SER A 380 14.35 24.26 -9.73
N ASN A 381 15.40 25.06 -9.54
CA ASN A 381 16.79 24.61 -9.67
C ASN A 381 17.42 24.13 -8.36
N GLU A 382 16.62 24.03 -7.28
CA GLU A 382 17.09 23.64 -5.95
C GLU A 382 17.27 22.12 -5.75
N PRO A 383 16.32 21.25 -6.15
CA PRO A 383 16.45 19.82 -5.88
C PRO A 383 17.34 19.10 -6.90
N GLU A 384 17.83 17.93 -6.52
CA GLU A 384 18.59 17.05 -7.42
C GLU A 384 17.64 16.19 -8.28
N TYR A 385 17.95 16.06 -9.57
CA TYR A 385 17.26 15.14 -10.48
C TYR A 385 18.13 13.94 -10.83
N LYS A 386 17.55 12.75 -10.71
CA LYS A 386 18.17 11.49 -11.14
C LYS A 386 17.30 10.80 -12.21
N PRO A 387 17.88 10.09 -13.18
CA PRO A 387 17.10 9.28 -14.10
C PRO A 387 16.40 8.13 -13.34
N PHE A 388 15.14 7.85 -13.66
CA PHE A 388 14.45 6.71 -13.07
C PHE A 388 15.12 5.39 -13.48
N ALA A 389 15.67 4.71 -12.46
CA ALA A 389 16.38 3.44 -12.57
C ALA A 389 15.97 2.56 -11.37
N PRO A 390 15.06 1.58 -11.54
CA PRO A 390 14.43 0.89 -10.42
C PRO A 390 15.38 0.29 -9.38
N GLU A 391 16.51 -0.28 -9.80
CA GLU A 391 17.49 -0.87 -8.88
C GLU A 391 18.09 0.17 -7.91
N GLU A 392 18.33 1.39 -8.37
CA GLU A 392 18.84 2.50 -7.56
C GLU A 392 17.70 3.19 -6.80
N THR A 393 16.59 3.43 -7.47
CA THR A 393 15.41 4.10 -6.90
C THR A 393 14.83 3.30 -5.73
N ALA A 394 14.73 1.97 -5.84
CA ALA A 394 14.11 1.10 -4.83
C ALA A 394 14.81 1.13 -3.45
N VAL A 395 16.08 1.55 -3.42
CA VAL A 395 16.89 1.61 -2.19
C VAL A 395 17.21 3.04 -1.75
N GLN A 396 16.74 4.05 -2.50
CA GLN A 396 16.92 5.46 -2.16
C GLN A 396 16.15 5.80 -0.87
N PRO A 397 16.83 6.32 0.17
CA PRO A 397 16.14 6.81 1.36
C PRO A 397 15.30 8.06 1.05
N TYR A 398 14.16 8.18 1.73
CA TYR A 398 13.27 9.34 1.69
C TYR A 398 12.64 9.62 3.06
N GLN A 399 11.94 10.75 3.15
CA GLN A 399 11.22 11.20 4.34
C GLN A 399 9.94 11.92 3.92
N ASP A 400 9.01 12.11 4.85
CA ASP A 400 7.67 12.64 4.59
C ASP A 400 7.29 13.90 5.40
N GLN A 401 8.28 14.58 5.98
CA GLN A 401 8.10 15.80 6.79
C GLN A 401 8.43 17.08 6.01
N THR A 402 9.38 17.03 5.09
CA THR A 402 9.86 18.16 4.29
C THR A 402 9.79 17.84 2.79
N TYR A 403 10.10 18.81 1.94
CA TYR A 403 10.18 18.55 0.49
C TYR A 403 11.30 17.57 0.14
N GLN A 404 11.11 16.80 -0.92
CA GLN A 404 12.09 15.79 -1.32
C GLN A 404 13.37 16.44 -1.87
N PRO A 405 14.57 16.10 -1.35
CA PRO A 405 15.82 16.66 -1.87
C PRO A 405 16.21 16.08 -3.25
N VAL A 406 15.64 14.93 -3.61
CA VAL A 406 15.93 14.19 -4.84
C VAL A 406 14.63 13.75 -5.48
N TYR A 407 14.50 13.97 -6.80
CA TYR A 407 13.39 13.47 -7.61
C TYR A 407 13.90 12.58 -8.74
N PHE A 408 13.11 11.56 -9.11
CA PHE A 408 13.43 10.69 -10.24
C PHE A 408 12.63 11.09 -11.48
N VAL A 409 13.35 11.27 -12.59
CA VAL A 409 12.81 11.69 -13.87
C VAL A 409 12.67 10.48 -14.79
N SER A 410 11.45 10.18 -15.20
CA SER A 410 11.11 9.17 -16.20
C SER A 410 11.22 9.75 -17.61
N GLU A 411 11.79 9.00 -18.56
CA GLU A 411 11.85 9.44 -19.96
C GLU A 411 10.46 9.44 -20.61
N SER A 412 9.67 8.40 -20.32
CA SER A 412 8.25 8.26 -20.67
C SER A 412 7.60 7.23 -19.73
N PHE A 413 6.26 7.17 -19.71
CA PHE A 413 5.56 6.15 -18.94
C PHE A 413 5.79 4.74 -19.50
N GLU A 414 5.92 4.59 -20.82
CA GLU A 414 6.32 3.33 -21.43
C GLU A 414 7.73 2.88 -21.00
N ASP A 415 8.72 3.78 -20.99
CA ASP A 415 10.08 3.47 -20.49
C ASP A 415 10.06 3.07 -19.01
N ALA A 416 9.34 3.83 -18.17
CA ALA A 416 9.20 3.53 -16.75
C ALA A 416 8.55 2.15 -16.52
N LYS A 417 7.50 1.82 -17.27
CA LYS A 417 6.83 0.51 -17.23
C LYS A 417 7.75 -0.62 -17.67
N MET A 418 8.51 -0.46 -18.76
CA MET A 418 9.47 -1.48 -19.21
C MET A 418 10.57 -1.72 -18.18
N LYS A 419 11.13 -0.66 -17.59
CA LYS A 419 12.13 -0.76 -16.52
C LYS A 419 11.57 -1.47 -15.29
N LEU A 420 10.35 -1.11 -14.88
CA LEU A 420 9.68 -1.75 -13.75
C LEU A 420 9.41 -3.24 -13.99
N ARG A 421 8.98 -3.63 -15.20
CA ARG A 421 8.81 -5.05 -15.58
C ARG A 421 10.10 -5.83 -15.50
N LYS A 422 11.20 -5.23 -15.96
CA LYS A 422 12.52 -5.86 -15.86
C LYS A 422 12.94 -6.03 -14.39
N TYR A 423 12.67 -5.03 -13.56
CA TYR A 423 12.92 -5.09 -12.12
C TYR A 423 12.07 -6.16 -11.42
N SER A 424 10.76 -6.18 -11.69
CA SER A 424 9.81 -7.10 -11.05
C SER A 424 10.05 -8.56 -11.41
N ALA A 425 10.66 -8.85 -12.57
CA ALA A 425 11.11 -10.19 -12.95
C ALA A 425 12.18 -10.76 -12.00
N ASN A 426 12.91 -9.91 -11.26
CA ASN A 426 13.91 -10.34 -10.28
C ASN A 426 13.32 -10.65 -8.89
N ILE A 427 12.05 -10.31 -8.65
CA ILE A 427 11.36 -10.59 -7.37
C ILE A 427 11.18 -12.10 -7.22
N LYS A 428 11.73 -12.66 -6.15
CA LYS A 428 11.73 -14.10 -5.90
C LYS A 428 10.37 -14.55 -5.36
N ARG A 429 9.61 -15.24 -6.21
CA ARG A 429 8.38 -15.96 -5.84
C ARG A 429 8.30 -17.29 -6.59
N PRO A 430 7.66 -18.33 -6.03
CA PRO A 430 7.63 -19.68 -6.65
C PRO A 430 6.69 -19.79 -7.86
N PHE A 431 6.08 -18.69 -8.30
CA PHE A 431 5.13 -18.63 -9.40
C PHE A 431 5.17 -17.27 -10.10
N THR A 432 4.56 -17.18 -11.27
CA THR A 432 4.21 -15.89 -11.91
C THR A 432 2.72 -15.65 -11.74
N VAL A 433 2.30 -14.38 -11.72
CA VAL A 433 0.89 -13.99 -11.68
C VAL A 433 0.49 -13.32 -12.99
N ARG A 434 -0.78 -13.51 -13.37
CA ARG A 434 -1.41 -12.82 -14.50
C ARG A 434 -2.77 -12.28 -14.04
N TYR A 435 -3.08 -11.05 -14.39
CA TYR A 435 -4.42 -10.50 -14.18
C TYR A 435 -5.33 -10.86 -15.35
N ASP A 436 -6.50 -11.42 -15.05
CA ASP A 436 -7.57 -11.63 -16.02
C ASP A 436 -8.62 -10.52 -15.88
N PRO A 437 -8.74 -9.61 -16.86
CA PRO A 437 -9.71 -8.52 -16.81
C PRO A 437 -11.17 -8.99 -16.96
N PHE A 438 -11.43 -10.17 -17.55
CA PHE A 438 -12.79 -10.66 -17.74
C PHE A 438 -13.42 -11.11 -16.43
N THR A 439 -12.66 -11.85 -15.63
CA THR A 439 -13.10 -12.34 -14.31
C THR A 439 -12.70 -11.42 -13.15
N CYS A 440 -11.93 -10.36 -13.43
CA CYS A 440 -11.34 -9.48 -12.42
C CYS A 440 -10.57 -10.27 -11.34
N SER A 441 -9.75 -11.22 -11.77
CA SER A 441 -9.05 -12.16 -10.89
C SER A 441 -7.56 -12.26 -11.23
N VAL A 442 -6.78 -12.75 -10.27
CA VAL A 442 -5.36 -13.03 -10.42
C VAL A 442 -5.16 -14.54 -10.58
N GLU A 443 -4.67 -14.93 -11.75
CA GLU A 443 -4.25 -16.28 -12.07
C GLU A 443 -2.82 -16.51 -11.59
N VAL A 444 -2.65 -17.54 -10.75
CA VAL A 444 -1.32 -18.03 -10.35
C VAL A 444 -0.87 -19.08 -11.35
N LEU A 445 0.20 -18.80 -12.09
CA LEU A 445 0.79 -19.65 -13.12
C LEU A 445 1.84 -20.57 -12.50
N ASP A 446 1.38 -21.59 -11.79
CA ASP A 446 2.18 -22.60 -11.06
C ASP A 446 2.10 -24.01 -11.68
N GLN A 447 1.29 -24.18 -12.73
CA GLN A 447 1.03 -25.47 -13.39
C GLN A 447 1.08 -25.34 -14.92
N PRO A 448 1.65 -26.32 -15.66
CA PRO A 448 1.72 -26.29 -17.11
C PRO A 448 0.37 -26.10 -17.82
N SER A 449 -0.71 -26.69 -17.28
CA SER A 449 -2.06 -26.57 -17.83
C SER A 449 -2.58 -25.13 -17.81
N LYS A 450 -2.34 -24.39 -16.72
CA LYS A 450 -2.73 -22.98 -16.60
C LYS A 450 -1.98 -22.12 -17.62
N ILE A 451 -0.69 -22.38 -17.82
CA ILE A 451 0.14 -21.70 -18.81
C ILE A 451 -0.35 -21.99 -20.24
N GLN A 452 -0.68 -23.26 -20.54
CA GLN A 452 -1.23 -23.64 -21.84
C GLN A 452 -2.58 -22.97 -22.14
N ASN A 453 -3.46 -22.87 -21.15
CA ASN A 453 -4.74 -22.15 -21.29
C ASN A 453 -4.51 -20.66 -21.60
N ALA A 454 -3.62 -20.01 -20.83
CA ALA A 454 -3.24 -18.62 -21.03
C ALA A 454 -2.65 -18.34 -22.43
N LEU A 455 -1.78 -19.24 -22.93
CA LEU A 455 -1.19 -19.17 -24.28
C LEU A 455 -2.22 -19.42 -25.38
N SER A 456 -3.17 -20.32 -25.16
CA SER A 456 -4.25 -20.61 -26.12
C SER A 456 -5.13 -19.38 -26.33
N GLN A 457 -5.47 -18.66 -25.26
CA GLN A 457 -6.21 -17.40 -25.36
C GLN A 457 -5.46 -16.34 -26.18
N MET A 458 -4.17 -16.15 -25.91
CA MET A 458 -3.34 -15.21 -26.68
C MET A 458 -3.24 -15.58 -28.16
N ARG A 459 -3.23 -16.88 -28.48
CA ARG A 459 -3.21 -17.34 -29.87
C ARG A 459 -4.49 -16.95 -30.62
N GLU A 460 -5.66 -16.98 -29.97
CA GLU A 460 -6.90 -16.53 -30.60
C GLU A 460 -6.92 -15.02 -30.85
N ASP A 461 -6.38 -14.23 -29.92
CA ASP A 461 -6.22 -12.78 -30.12
C ASP A 461 -5.27 -12.49 -31.30
N LEU A 462 -4.13 -13.20 -31.39
CA LEU A 462 -3.19 -13.08 -32.50
C LEU A 462 -3.81 -13.48 -33.86
N LYS A 463 -4.63 -14.54 -33.90
CA LYS A 463 -5.37 -14.92 -35.12
C LYS A 463 -6.33 -13.82 -35.57
N THR A 464 -6.99 -13.17 -34.62
CA THR A 464 -7.90 -12.05 -34.91
C THR A 464 -7.14 -10.87 -35.53
N LEU A 465 -5.99 -10.51 -34.96
CA LEU A 465 -5.12 -9.45 -35.49
C LEU A 465 -4.57 -9.83 -36.87
N HIS A 466 -4.16 -11.08 -37.07
CA HIS A 466 -3.71 -11.57 -38.37
C HIS A 466 -4.82 -11.45 -39.44
N SER A 467 -6.04 -11.89 -39.11
CA SER A 467 -7.19 -11.77 -40.01
C SER A 467 -7.52 -10.31 -40.35
N ALA A 468 -7.33 -9.38 -39.40
CA ALA A 468 -7.50 -7.96 -39.65
C ALA A 468 -6.44 -7.40 -40.61
N LEU A 469 -5.18 -7.83 -40.46
CA LEU A 469 -4.09 -7.45 -41.37
C LEU A 469 -4.33 -7.99 -42.79
N GLU A 470 -4.78 -9.24 -42.93
CA GLU A 470 -5.09 -9.83 -44.24
C GLU A 470 -6.22 -9.10 -44.97
N LYS A 471 -7.24 -8.62 -44.24
CA LYS A 471 -8.32 -7.80 -44.82
C LYS A 471 -7.82 -6.44 -45.33
N LEU A 472 -6.87 -5.84 -44.61
CA LEU A 472 -6.27 -4.57 -45.00
C LEU A 472 -5.28 -4.71 -46.16
N SER A 473 -4.62 -5.86 -46.32
CA SER A 473 -3.70 -6.11 -47.44
C SER A 473 -4.38 -6.59 -48.73
N SER A 474 -5.64 -7.03 -48.63
CA SER A 474 -6.48 -7.44 -49.77
C SER A 474 -7.43 -6.35 -50.27
N SER A 475 -7.43 -5.17 -49.62
CA SER A 475 -8.11 -3.93 -50.05
C SER A 475 -7.11 -2.99 -50.69
#